data_AF-E3ZUS1-F1
#
_entry.id   AF-E3ZUS1-F1
#
_cell.length_a   1.000
_cell.length_b   1.000
_cell.length_c   1.000
_cell.angle_alpha   90.00
_cell.angle_beta   90.00
_cell.angle_gamma   90.00
#
_symmetry.space_group_name_H-M   'P 1'
#
loop_
_entity.id
_entity.type
_entity.pdbx_description
1 polymer ?
#
loop_
_entity_poly.entity_id
_entity_poly.type
_entity_poly.pdbx_seq_one_letter_code
_entity_poly.pdbx_strand_id
1 'polypeptide(L)'
;EKNAKRILQKISYYDIINGYNDIFLEIEADSTNGIEEVYYQDINFEMIYELYSFDADLRNLVLKYIDIVETYLSSSLAYVISSNHGHKETNYINKDIYKPGKRKSSTKFEVDGLIERMIVCSNKDMAPIVYYKSTHGYLPPWILFKYLMFGEKEKVFQLLKPKDKSDTVKIFQSNFIISDGLSN
;
A
#
# COMPACT_ATOMS: atom_id res chain seq x y z
N GLU A 1 12.69 -21.80 27.48
CA GLU A 1 12.37 -23.08 26.78
C GLU A 1 10.88 -23.39 26.52
N LYS A 2 10.00 -23.57 27.53
CA LYS A 2 8.59 -23.97 27.27
C LYS A 2 7.80 -22.99 26.38
N ASN A 3 8.13 -21.70 26.46
CA ASN A 3 7.55 -20.66 25.61
C ASN A 3 8.13 -20.63 24.19
N ALA A 4 9.42 -20.91 24.02
CA ALA A 4 10.08 -20.92 22.71
C ALA A 4 9.41 -21.92 21.74
N LYS A 5 9.10 -23.14 22.21
CA LYS A 5 8.40 -24.14 21.40
C LYS A 5 7.02 -23.66 20.90
N ARG A 6 6.29 -22.90 21.72
CA ARG A 6 4.97 -22.34 21.36
C ARG A 6 5.09 -21.17 20.38
N ILE A 7 6.15 -20.37 20.49
CA ILE A 7 6.45 -19.27 19.57
C ILE A 7 6.81 -19.83 18.20
N LEU A 8 7.68 -20.85 18.16
CA LEU A 8 8.14 -21.48 16.91
C LEU A 8 7.06 -22.29 16.18
N GLN A 9 5.95 -22.61 16.85
CA GLN A 9 4.76 -23.16 16.20
C GLN A 9 3.96 -22.10 15.41
N LYS A 10 4.13 -20.82 15.75
CA LYS A 10 3.38 -19.71 15.15
C LYS A 10 4.20 -18.94 14.12
N ILE A 11 5.50 -18.79 14.38
CA ILE A 11 6.43 -18.00 13.59
C ILE A 11 7.64 -18.89 13.28
N SER A 12 8.13 -18.85 12.04
CA SER A 12 9.27 -19.67 11.65
C SER A 12 10.52 -19.28 12.45
N TYR A 13 11.32 -20.28 12.84
CA TYR A 13 12.66 -20.04 13.41
C TYR A 13 13.50 -19.13 12.51
N TYR A 14 13.39 -19.32 11.19
CA TYR A 14 14.10 -18.51 10.20
C TYR A 14 13.74 -17.03 10.29
N ASP A 15 12.45 -16.69 10.47
CA ASP A 15 11.98 -15.30 10.52
C ASP A 15 12.47 -14.57 11.77
N ILE A 16 12.64 -15.30 12.89
CA ILE A 16 13.08 -14.72 14.16
C ILE A 16 14.60 -14.65 14.21
N ILE A 17 15.29 -15.77 13.99
CA ILE A 17 16.73 -15.83 14.17
C ILE A 17 17.46 -15.18 12.99
N ASN A 18 17.25 -15.64 11.76
CA ASN A 18 18.00 -15.07 10.63
C ASN A 18 17.56 -13.65 10.27
N GLY A 19 16.43 -13.17 10.80
CA GLY A 19 15.97 -11.80 10.60
C GLY A 19 16.51 -10.78 11.61
N TYR A 20 16.86 -11.21 12.83
CA TYR A 20 17.14 -10.30 13.95
C TYR A 20 18.39 -10.67 14.77
N ASN A 21 19.05 -11.78 14.45
CA ASN A 21 20.22 -12.25 15.19
C ASN A 21 21.44 -11.33 15.06
N ASP A 22 21.65 -10.70 13.89
CA ASP A 22 22.84 -9.90 13.58
C ASP A 22 23.13 -8.81 14.63
N ILE A 23 22.09 -8.28 15.29
CA ILE A 23 22.22 -7.22 16.31
C ILE A 23 22.79 -7.77 17.64
N PHE A 24 22.68 -9.08 17.85
CA PHE A 24 23.13 -9.79 19.05
C PHE A 24 24.44 -10.54 18.86
N LEU A 25 25.04 -10.46 17.67
CA LEU A 25 26.32 -11.07 17.36
C LEU A 25 27.47 -10.07 17.57
N GLU A 26 28.54 -10.55 18.18
CA GLU A 26 29.86 -9.93 18.27
C GLU A 26 30.78 -10.62 17.26
N ILE A 27 31.53 -9.81 16.52
CA ILE A 27 32.54 -10.30 15.57
C ILE A 27 33.84 -10.43 16.34
N GLU A 28 34.21 -11.66 16.68
CA GLU A 28 35.52 -11.95 17.27
C GLU A 28 36.50 -12.32 16.15
N ALA A 29 37.64 -11.64 16.12
CA ALA A 29 38.74 -11.97 15.22
C ALA A 29 39.61 -13.03 15.88
N ASP A 30 39.34 -14.32 15.60
CA ASP A 30 40.23 -15.37 16.06
C ASP A 30 41.47 -15.45 15.15
N SER A 31 42.64 -15.37 15.78
CA SER A 31 43.96 -15.32 15.13
C SER A 31 44.34 -16.62 14.39
N THR A 32 43.50 -17.66 14.45
CA THR A 32 43.78 -18.99 13.90
C THR A 32 42.79 -19.52 12.86
N ASN A 33 41.50 -19.13 12.87
CA ASN A 33 40.48 -19.76 12.02
C ASN A 33 39.55 -18.81 11.24
N GLY A 34 39.81 -17.50 11.26
CA GLY A 34 38.98 -16.51 10.57
C GLY A 34 37.96 -15.83 11.49
N ILE A 35 37.02 -15.11 10.89
CA ILE A 35 36.01 -14.32 11.61
C ILE A 35 34.95 -15.27 12.18
N GLU A 36 34.79 -15.31 13.51
CA GLU A 36 33.76 -16.10 14.20
C GLU A 36 32.68 -15.17 14.78
N GLU A 37 31.41 -15.48 14.49
CA GLU A 37 30.26 -14.75 15.00
C GLU A 37 29.78 -15.39 16.31
N VAL A 38 30.00 -14.70 17.43
CA VAL A 38 29.64 -15.19 18.77
C VAL A 38 28.53 -14.31 19.32
N TYR A 39 27.52 -14.87 19.97
CA TYR A 39 26.51 -14.06 20.64
C TYR A 39 27.11 -13.30 21.83
N TYR A 40 26.64 -12.08 22.09
CA TYR A 40 26.95 -11.40 23.37
C TYR A 40 26.58 -12.28 24.56
N GLN A 41 27.29 -12.12 25.68
CA GLN A 41 26.97 -12.85 26.91
C GLN A 41 25.51 -12.61 27.35
N ASP A 42 24.87 -13.68 27.81
CA ASP A 42 23.50 -13.70 28.35
C ASP A 42 22.35 -13.46 27.35
N ILE A 43 22.60 -13.49 26.04
CA ILE A 43 21.52 -13.45 25.04
C ILE A 43 20.74 -14.77 25.03
N ASN A 44 19.42 -14.67 25.13
CA ASN A 44 18.50 -15.79 24.99
C ASN A 44 17.51 -15.58 23.83
N PHE A 45 16.84 -16.65 23.43
CA PHE A 45 15.85 -16.64 22.35
C PHE A 45 14.72 -15.62 22.61
N GLU A 46 14.32 -15.48 23.88
CA GLU A 46 13.25 -14.56 24.27
C GLU A 46 13.60 -13.09 23.95
N MET A 47 14.86 -12.66 24.09
CA MET A 47 15.30 -11.30 23.73
C MET A 47 15.22 -11.05 22.22
N ILE A 48 15.63 -12.02 21.40
CA ILE A 48 15.53 -11.92 19.93
C ILE A 48 14.05 -11.87 19.51
N TYR A 49 13.20 -12.64 20.19
CA TYR A 49 11.76 -12.61 19.97
C TYR A 49 11.11 -11.28 20.39
N GLU A 50 11.57 -10.64 21.47
CA GLU A 50 11.09 -9.31 21.87
C GLU A 50 11.39 -8.26 20.79
N LEU A 51 12.58 -8.30 20.19
CA LEU A 51 12.93 -7.42 19.08
C LEU A 51 12.06 -7.67 17.84
N TYR A 52 11.83 -8.94 17.49
CA TYR A 52 10.89 -9.32 16.44
C TYR A 52 9.48 -8.77 16.71
N SER A 53 8.99 -8.92 17.95
CA SER A 53 7.65 -8.47 18.34
C SER A 53 7.53 -6.95 18.25
N PHE A 54 8.56 -6.23 18.70
CA PHE A 54 8.61 -4.78 18.61
C PHE A 54 8.55 -4.29 17.15
N ASP A 55 9.33 -4.90 16.25
CA ASP A 55 9.28 -4.56 14.82
C ASP A 55 7.91 -4.88 14.20
N ALA A 56 7.30 -6.01 14.58
CA ALA A 56 5.96 -6.37 14.14
C ALA A 56 4.91 -5.33 14.59
N ASP A 57 5.00 -4.85 15.83
CA ASP A 57 4.11 -3.82 16.36
C ASP A 57 4.30 -2.47 15.63
N LEU A 58 5.55 -2.08 15.34
CA LEU A 58 5.84 -0.89 14.55
C LEU A 58 5.28 -1.01 13.13
N ARG A 59 5.45 -2.17 12.48
CA ARG A 59 4.92 -2.45 11.15
C ARG A 59 3.39 -2.34 11.13
N ASN A 60 2.72 -2.89 12.14
CA ASN A 60 1.27 -2.80 12.27
C ASN A 60 0.81 -1.34 12.47
N LEU A 61 1.55 -0.55 13.24
CA LEU A 61 1.28 0.87 13.41
C LEU A 61 1.41 1.64 12.08
N VAL A 62 2.47 1.38 11.31
CA VAL A 62 2.68 2.00 9.99
C VAL A 62 1.57 1.61 9.02
N LEU A 63 1.20 0.33 8.96
CA LEU A 63 0.12 -0.17 8.10
C LEU A 63 -1.22 0.50 8.41
N LYS A 64 -1.54 0.72 9.69
CA LYS A 64 -2.73 1.47 10.10
C LYS A 64 -2.78 2.86 9.48
N TYR A 65 -1.68 3.61 9.50
CA TYR A 65 -1.65 4.96 8.94
C TYR A 65 -1.62 4.97 7.41
N ILE A 66 -1.00 3.97 6.77
CA ILE A 66 -1.06 3.79 5.32
C ILE A 66 -2.51 3.58 4.86
N ASP A 67 -3.31 2.79 5.57
CA ASP A 67 -4.72 2.55 5.26
C ASP A 67 -5.57 3.84 5.30
N ILE A 68 -5.34 4.68 6.31
CA ILE A 68 -5.98 6.01 6.43
C ILE A 68 -5.61 6.88 5.22
N VAL A 69 -4.31 6.98 4.91
CA VAL A 69 -3.81 7.78 3.77
C VAL A 69 -4.38 7.26 2.46
N GLU A 70 -4.42 5.94 2.25
CA GLU A 70 -4.96 5.31 1.06
C GLU A 70 -6.47 5.59 0.90
N THR A 71 -7.21 5.57 1.99
CA THR A 71 -8.64 5.91 2.03
C THR A 71 -8.86 7.36 1.59
N TYR A 72 -8.10 8.31 2.16
CA TYR A 72 -8.23 9.72 1.80
C TYR A 72 -7.79 10.02 0.37
N LEU A 73 -6.72 9.37 -0.10
CA LEU A 73 -6.27 9.47 -1.47
C LEU A 73 -7.35 8.96 -2.44
N SER A 74 -7.94 7.81 -2.13
CA SER A 74 -9.01 7.20 -2.93
C SER A 74 -10.22 8.11 -3.05
N SER A 75 -10.69 8.64 -1.92
CA SER A 75 -11.84 9.56 -1.87
C SER A 75 -11.56 10.86 -2.63
N SER A 76 -10.36 11.43 -2.48
CA SER A 76 -9.98 12.68 -3.15
C SER A 76 -9.87 12.50 -4.66
N LEU A 77 -9.24 11.42 -5.12
CA LEU A 77 -9.14 11.08 -6.55
C LEU A 77 -10.52 10.82 -7.14
N ALA A 78 -11.35 10.01 -6.48
CA ALA A 78 -12.70 9.71 -6.94
C ALA A 78 -13.57 10.96 -7.05
N TYR A 79 -13.48 11.87 -6.08
CA TYR A 79 -14.22 13.13 -6.09
C TYR A 79 -13.80 14.01 -7.27
N VAL A 80 -12.50 14.28 -7.43
CA VAL A 80 -12.00 15.17 -8.49
C VAL A 80 -12.28 14.59 -9.87
N ILE A 81 -12.05 13.30 -10.07
CA ILE A 81 -12.30 12.64 -11.35
C ILE A 81 -13.80 12.68 -11.70
N SER A 82 -14.68 12.34 -10.74
CA SER A 82 -16.12 12.38 -10.98
C SER A 82 -16.67 13.78 -11.20
N SER A 83 -16.12 14.78 -10.50
CA SER A 83 -16.54 16.18 -10.65
C SER A 83 -16.06 16.80 -11.98
N ASN A 84 -14.83 16.52 -12.40
CA ASN A 84 -14.24 17.17 -13.57
C ASN A 84 -14.56 16.44 -14.89
N HIS A 85 -14.70 15.11 -14.86
CA HIS A 85 -14.88 14.30 -16.06
C HIS A 85 -16.21 13.52 -16.08
N GLY A 86 -16.87 13.38 -14.94
CA GLY A 86 -18.15 12.69 -14.79
C GLY A 86 -18.02 11.32 -14.13
N HIS A 87 -19.15 10.80 -13.65
CA HIS A 87 -19.21 9.62 -12.78
C HIS A 87 -19.40 8.29 -13.53
N LYS A 88 -19.58 8.30 -14.86
CA LYS A 88 -19.75 7.06 -15.65
C LYS A 88 -18.39 6.49 -16.04
N GLU A 89 -18.26 5.17 -16.05
CA GLU A 89 -17.00 4.48 -16.40
C GLU A 89 -16.45 4.91 -17.76
N THR A 90 -17.32 5.16 -18.74
CA THR A 90 -16.97 5.67 -20.08
C THR A 90 -16.26 7.02 -20.06
N ASN A 91 -16.46 7.81 -19.01
CA ASN A 91 -15.90 9.15 -18.92
C ASN A 91 -14.51 9.13 -18.30
N TYR A 92 -14.35 8.40 -17.19
CA TYR A 92 -13.13 8.44 -16.40
C TYR A 92 -12.15 7.29 -16.68
N ILE A 93 -12.60 6.19 -17.27
CA ILE A 93 -11.74 5.13 -17.82
C ILE A 93 -11.42 5.50 -19.28
N ASN A 94 -10.84 6.69 -19.44
CA ASN A 94 -10.45 7.23 -20.74
C ASN A 94 -9.03 7.79 -20.66
N LYS A 95 -8.12 7.28 -21.51
CA LYS A 95 -6.73 7.73 -21.56
C LYS A 95 -6.56 9.23 -21.80
N ASP A 96 -7.52 9.88 -22.48
CA ASP A 96 -7.42 11.27 -22.89
C ASP A 96 -7.47 12.27 -21.73
N ILE A 97 -8.03 11.87 -20.58
CA ILE A 97 -8.07 12.72 -19.38
C ILE A 97 -6.76 12.67 -18.59
N TYR A 98 -5.90 11.68 -18.86
CA TYR A 98 -4.61 11.49 -18.22
C TYR A 98 -3.46 11.94 -19.13
N LYS A 99 -2.28 12.11 -18.53
CA LYS A 99 -1.01 12.26 -19.24
C LYS A 99 -0.57 10.87 -19.75
N PRO A 100 0.06 10.77 -20.93
CA PRO A 100 0.59 9.50 -21.42
C PRO A 100 1.56 8.81 -20.45
N GLY A 101 2.40 9.61 -19.77
CA GLY A 101 3.46 9.08 -18.90
C GLY A 101 4.65 8.55 -19.69
N LYS A 102 5.45 7.68 -19.08
CA LYS A 102 6.64 7.11 -19.76
C LYS A 102 6.22 6.18 -20.89
N ARG A 103 6.96 6.23 -22.00
CA ARG A 103 6.82 5.27 -23.10
C ARG A 103 7.26 3.87 -22.61
N LYS A 104 6.42 2.87 -22.82
CA LYS A 104 6.68 1.46 -22.46
C LYS A 104 7.07 0.61 -23.67
N SER A 105 6.56 0.96 -24.86
CA SER A 105 6.87 0.29 -26.13
C SER A 105 6.72 1.27 -27.30
N SER A 106 6.86 0.79 -28.54
CA SER A 106 6.66 1.57 -29.78
C SER A 106 5.24 2.15 -29.90
N THR A 107 4.25 1.54 -29.26
CA THR A 107 2.84 1.98 -29.33
C THR A 107 2.19 2.23 -27.96
N LYS A 108 2.80 1.77 -26.86
CA LYS A 108 2.21 1.83 -25.51
C LYS A 108 2.94 2.79 -24.58
N PHE A 109 2.16 3.45 -23.73
CA PHE A 109 2.57 4.33 -22.66
C PHE A 109 2.05 3.82 -21.30
N GLU A 110 2.50 4.43 -20.20
CA GLU A 110 2.04 4.08 -18.84
C GLU A 110 0.53 4.21 -18.66
N VAL A 111 -0.09 5.20 -19.32
CA VAL A 111 -1.55 5.39 -19.26
C VAL A 111 -2.31 4.18 -19.79
N ASP A 112 -1.79 3.49 -20.81
CA ASP A 112 -2.49 2.34 -21.40
C ASP A 112 -2.60 1.21 -20.36
N GLY A 113 -1.52 0.95 -19.62
CA GLY A 113 -1.53 -0.01 -18.52
C GLY A 113 -2.46 0.41 -17.38
N LEU A 114 -2.53 1.71 -17.06
CA LEU A 114 -3.47 2.20 -16.05
C LEU A 114 -4.93 1.93 -16.45
N ILE A 115 -5.28 2.26 -17.70
CA ILE A 115 -6.63 2.04 -18.23
C ILE A 115 -6.97 0.56 -18.27
N GLU A 116 -6.05 -0.30 -18.76
CA GLU A 116 -6.21 -1.76 -18.74
C GLU A 116 -6.51 -2.26 -17.31
N ARG A 117 -5.78 -1.78 -16.30
CA ARG A 117 -6.00 -2.13 -14.89
C ARG A 117 -7.35 -1.65 -14.35
N MET A 118 -7.77 -0.43 -14.68
CA MET A 118 -9.10 0.08 -14.31
C MET A 118 -10.23 -0.75 -14.93
N ILE A 119 -10.09 -1.16 -16.20
CA ILE A 119 -11.05 -2.03 -16.88
C ILE A 119 -11.13 -3.39 -16.16
N VAL A 120 -10.00 -4.01 -15.86
CA VAL A 120 -9.95 -5.29 -15.11
C VAL A 120 -10.66 -5.15 -13.77
N CYS A 121 -10.36 -4.10 -13.00
CA CYS A 121 -11.00 -3.86 -11.71
C CYS A 121 -12.51 -3.58 -11.84
N SER A 122 -12.94 -2.89 -12.90
CA SER A 122 -14.36 -2.59 -13.16
C SER A 122 -15.20 -3.82 -13.49
N ASN A 123 -14.56 -4.93 -13.87
CA ASN A 123 -15.20 -6.18 -14.27
C ASN A 123 -15.03 -7.30 -13.23
N LYS A 124 -14.49 -6.99 -12.03
CA LYS A 124 -14.43 -7.97 -10.94
C LYS A 124 -15.83 -8.36 -10.49
N ASP A 125 -16.03 -9.64 -10.22
CA ASP A 125 -17.25 -10.18 -9.65
C ASP A 125 -17.31 -9.91 -8.13
N MET A 126 -17.56 -8.65 -7.80
CA MET A 126 -17.66 -8.16 -6.43
C MET A 126 -19.05 -7.57 -6.24
N ALA A 127 -19.72 -7.94 -5.15
CA ALA A 127 -21.13 -7.57 -4.91
C ALA A 127 -21.42 -6.06 -5.13
N PRO A 128 -20.60 -5.10 -4.65
CA PRO A 128 -20.83 -3.68 -4.92
C PRO A 128 -20.71 -3.29 -6.40
N ILE A 129 -19.81 -3.91 -7.15
CA ILE A 129 -19.63 -3.64 -8.60
C ILE A 129 -20.84 -4.18 -9.37
N VAL A 130 -21.19 -5.45 -9.12
CA VAL A 130 -22.31 -6.13 -9.79
C VAL A 130 -23.62 -5.39 -9.52
N TYR A 131 -23.88 -5.05 -8.24
CA TYR A 131 -25.09 -4.32 -7.85
C TYR A 131 -25.20 -2.97 -8.55
N TYR A 132 -24.13 -2.18 -8.59
CA TYR A 132 -24.19 -0.83 -9.15
C TYR A 132 -24.35 -0.86 -10.67
N LYS A 133 -23.66 -1.78 -11.35
CA LYS A 133 -23.79 -1.96 -12.80
C LYS A 133 -25.18 -2.47 -13.18
N SER A 134 -25.75 -3.43 -12.46
CA SER A 134 -27.09 -3.96 -12.76
C SER A 134 -28.22 -3.00 -12.41
N THR A 135 -28.09 -2.23 -11.34
CA THR A 135 -29.15 -1.32 -10.86
C THR A 135 -29.10 0.04 -11.56
N HIS A 136 -27.91 0.59 -11.79
CA HIS A 136 -27.74 1.96 -12.27
C HIS A 136 -27.15 2.04 -13.69
N GLY A 137 -26.64 0.93 -14.25
CA GLY A 137 -26.08 0.90 -15.60
C GLY A 137 -24.72 1.58 -15.75
N TYR A 138 -24.03 1.88 -14.64
CA TYR A 138 -22.67 2.42 -14.65
C TYR A 138 -21.91 2.01 -13.38
N LEU A 139 -20.60 2.27 -13.34
CA LEU A 139 -19.77 2.13 -12.14
C LEU A 139 -19.12 3.49 -11.83
N PRO A 140 -19.31 4.06 -10.63
CA PRO A 140 -18.70 5.33 -10.27
C PRO A 140 -17.27 5.18 -9.72
N PRO A 141 -16.44 6.25 -9.78
CA PRO A 141 -15.07 6.23 -9.27
C PRO A 141 -14.94 5.80 -7.81
N TRP A 142 -15.80 6.27 -6.90
CA TRP A 142 -15.70 5.95 -5.47
C TRP A 142 -15.96 4.47 -5.15
N ILE A 143 -16.56 3.71 -6.07
CA ILE A 143 -16.66 2.24 -5.96
C ILE A 143 -15.43 1.60 -6.59
N LEU A 144 -15.03 2.00 -7.81
CA LEU A 144 -13.86 1.42 -8.48
C LEU A 144 -12.58 1.56 -7.65
N PHE A 145 -12.34 2.73 -7.05
CA PHE A 145 -11.11 3.03 -6.33
C PHE A 145 -10.91 2.16 -5.08
N LYS A 146 -11.97 1.56 -4.53
CA LYS A 146 -11.87 0.56 -3.44
C LYS A 146 -11.16 -0.72 -3.89
N TYR A 147 -11.12 -1.01 -5.18
CA TYR A 147 -10.56 -2.23 -5.74
C TYR A 147 -9.22 -2.02 -6.46
N LEU A 148 -8.72 -0.78 -6.47
CA LEU A 148 -7.37 -0.44 -6.87
C LEU A 148 -6.42 -0.62 -5.67
N MET A 149 -5.24 -1.17 -5.93
CA MET A 149 -4.14 -1.23 -4.96
C MET A 149 -3.47 0.15 -4.81
N PHE A 150 -2.75 0.36 -3.72
CA PHE A 150 -2.05 1.61 -3.44
C PHE A 150 -1.19 2.10 -4.62
N GLY A 151 -0.37 1.22 -5.19
CA GLY A 151 0.47 1.56 -6.35
C GLY A 151 -0.31 1.96 -7.61
N GLU A 152 -1.55 1.48 -7.76
CA GLU A 152 -2.43 1.88 -8.87
C GLU A 152 -3.03 3.27 -8.63
N LYS A 153 -3.44 3.57 -7.40
CA LYS A 153 -3.92 4.91 -6.99
C LYS A 153 -2.81 5.95 -7.13
N GLU A 154 -1.60 5.58 -6.73
CA GLU A 154 -0.38 6.36 -6.94
C GLU A 154 -0.18 6.66 -8.43
N LYS A 155 -0.28 5.64 -9.29
CA LYS A 155 -0.17 5.80 -10.75
C LYS A 155 -1.25 6.71 -11.32
N VAL A 156 -2.51 6.60 -10.85
CA VAL A 156 -3.58 7.55 -11.22
C VAL A 156 -3.11 8.98 -10.93
N PHE A 157 -2.71 9.25 -9.68
CA PHE A 157 -2.28 10.58 -9.25
C PHE A 157 -1.06 11.09 -10.04
N GLN A 158 -0.10 10.22 -10.35
CA GLN A 158 1.06 10.58 -11.20
C GLN A 158 0.62 11.06 -12.59
N LEU A 159 -0.32 10.35 -13.20
CA LEU A 159 -0.77 10.58 -14.57
C LEU A 159 -1.88 11.62 -14.69
N LEU A 160 -2.44 12.15 -13.59
CA LEU A 160 -3.38 13.28 -13.68
C LEU A 160 -2.77 14.49 -14.41
N LYS A 161 -3.62 15.19 -15.17
CA LYS A 161 -3.29 16.49 -15.75
C LYS A 161 -3.09 17.54 -14.63
N PRO A 162 -2.34 18.64 -14.89
CA PRO A 162 -1.96 19.58 -13.83
C PRO A 162 -3.13 20.13 -13.01
N LYS A 163 -4.26 20.44 -13.66
CA LYS A 163 -5.49 20.91 -13.00
C LYS A 163 -6.01 19.86 -12.00
N ASP A 164 -6.35 18.67 -12.48
CA ASP A 164 -6.91 17.59 -11.64
C ASP A 164 -5.96 17.19 -10.51
N LYS A 165 -4.65 17.23 -10.77
CA LYS A 165 -3.63 16.97 -9.76
C LYS A 165 -3.65 18.02 -8.65
N SER A 166 -3.73 19.30 -9.01
CA SER A 166 -3.84 20.39 -8.04
C SER A 166 -5.14 20.31 -7.24
N ASP A 167 -6.26 19.99 -7.89
CA ASP A 167 -7.56 19.86 -7.22
C ASP A 167 -7.54 18.68 -6.24
N THR A 168 -6.91 17.57 -6.62
CA THR A 168 -6.75 16.40 -5.75
C THR A 168 -5.94 16.73 -4.50
N VAL A 169 -4.83 17.47 -4.64
CA VAL A 169 -4.01 17.89 -3.49
C VAL A 169 -4.82 18.76 -2.52
N LYS A 170 -5.62 19.71 -3.03
CA LYS A 170 -6.47 20.57 -2.19
C LYS A 170 -7.50 19.78 -1.39
N ILE A 171 -8.20 18.85 -2.05
CA ILE A 171 -9.21 18.00 -1.40
C ILE A 171 -8.55 17.06 -0.39
N PHE A 172 -7.42 16.46 -0.75
CA PHE A 172 -6.68 15.56 0.14
C PHE A 172 -6.22 16.27 1.42
N GLN A 173 -5.63 17.47 1.30
CA GLN A 173 -5.22 18.28 2.46
C GLN A 173 -6.41 18.66 3.34
N SER A 174 -7.54 19.03 2.74
CA SER A 174 -8.74 19.40 3.48
C SER A 174 -9.29 18.22 4.29
N ASN A 175 -9.31 17.02 3.71
CA ASN A 175 -9.75 15.80 4.39
C ASN A 175 -8.83 15.40 5.55
N PHE A 176 -7.51 15.62 5.39
CA PHE A 176 -6.52 15.29 6.40
C PHE A 176 -6.62 16.20 7.64
N ILE A 177 -6.90 17.50 7.44
CA ILE A 177 -7.04 18.47 8.55
C ILE A 177 -8.32 18.18 9.36
N ILE A 178 -9.41 17.76 8.70
CA ILE A 178 -10.69 17.50 9.37
C ILE A 178 -10.62 16.26 10.26
N SER A 179 -9.82 15.24 9.90
CA SER A 179 -9.67 14.03 10.72
C SER A 179 -8.94 14.27 12.05
N ASP A 180 -8.04 15.25 12.12
CA ASP A 180 -7.37 15.64 13.37
C ASP A 180 -8.31 16.37 14.35
N GLY A 181 -9.46 16.86 13.87
CA GLY A 181 -10.49 17.51 14.70
C GLY A 181 -11.64 16.60 15.15
N LEU A 182 -11.75 15.39 14.59
CA LEU A 182 -12.81 14.42 14.89
C LEU A 182 -12.38 13.33 15.88
N SER A 183 -11.20 13.48 16.49
CA SER A 183 -10.64 12.61 17.53
C SER A 183 -10.87 13.13 18.96
N ASN A 184 -11.93 13.92 19.18
CA ASN A 184 -12.48 14.26 20.51
C ASN A 184 -13.91 13.74 20.68
#